data_AF-A0A935D3J6-F1
#
_entry.id   AF-A0A935D3J6-F1
#
_cell.length_a   1.000
_cell.length_b   1.000
_cell.length_c   1.000
_cell.angle_alpha   90.00
_cell.angle_beta   90.00
_cell.angle_gamma   90.00
#
_symmetry.space_group_name_H-M   'P 1'
#
loop_
_entity.id
_entity.type
_entity.pdbx_description
1 polymer ?
#
loop_
_entity_poly.entity_id
_entity_poly.type
_entity_poly.pdbx_seq_one_letter_code
_entity_poly.pdbx_strand_id
1 'polypeptide(L)'
;MAHADDPGRAARNQRCATRLSVTLLGKSPDAALLGADDPASRVDAMLATPEFRDRFASFVNASFNGGPTTDPTNDPIYFLARYVLEQNKPWRDLFVGAYDVRPTADRRALDVVPSANGLGYFRTTPWMVRYAGNEEKGIRLSAAYHMIHNTTGFEVPASVAKPGEDRTAAGRQAAACEGCHFTSWFALDKAAAVLSQKRVAADGTVTFDATTVAPTALLGKTLRDDRELVTTLVDSDAFKFSQCRLIYKFLYGRPENQCEAPLFDKCVDELSKGSVVPAIAVIAKDASFCQ
;
A
#
# COMPACT_ATOMS: atom_id res chain seq x y z
N MET A 1 -15.46 -40.77 13.98
CA MET A 1 -16.05 -40.31 12.72
C MET A 1 -17.07 -39.24 13.06
N ALA A 2 -16.84 -37.98 12.70
CA ALA A 2 -17.82 -36.92 12.91
C ALA A 2 -18.88 -37.02 11.78
N HIS A 3 -20.15 -37.16 12.14
CA HIS A 3 -21.26 -37.21 11.19
C HIS A 3 -21.48 -35.84 10.52
N ALA A 4 -22.02 -35.86 9.30
CA ALA A 4 -22.33 -34.66 8.51
C ALA A 4 -23.24 -33.65 9.25
N ASP A 5 -24.02 -34.12 10.23
CA ASP A 5 -25.03 -33.37 10.99
C ASP A 5 -24.58 -32.94 12.41
N ASP A 6 -23.29 -32.77 12.67
CA ASP A 6 -22.84 -32.11 13.92
C ASP A 6 -23.35 -30.65 13.94
N PRO A 7 -24.26 -30.25 14.86
CA PRO A 7 -24.75 -28.88 14.96
C PRO A 7 -23.62 -27.87 15.14
N GLY A 8 -22.49 -28.30 15.74
CA GLY A 8 -21.28 -27.53 15.85
C GLY A 8 -20.63 -27.23 14.49
N ARG A 9 -20.69 -28.16 13.54
CA ARG A 9 -20.16 -27.98 12.17
C ARG A 9 -21.01 -26.99 11.38
N ALA A 10 -22.33 -27.14 11.39
CA ALA A 10 -23.23 -26.22 10.70
C ALA A 10 -23.08 -24.78 11.24
N ALA A 11 -23.01 -24.60 12.56
CA ALA A 11 -22.80 -23.29 13.17
C ALA A 11 -21.42 -22.69 12.84
N ARG A 12 -20.36 -23.51 12.80
CA ARG A 12 -19.01 -23.08 12.35
C ARG A 12 -19.04 -22.62 10.90
N ASN A 13 -19.67 -23.38 10.01
CA ASN A 13 -19.78 -23.04 8.59
C ASN A 13 -20.54 -21.73 8.38
N GLN A 14 -21.64 -21.50 9.10
CA GLN A 14 -22.38 -20.23 9.02
C GLN A 14 -21.53 -19.02 9.48
N ARG A 15 -20.73 -19.17 10.54
CA ARG A 15 -19.80 -18.11 10.97
C ARG A 15 -18.71 -17.86 9.93
N CYS A 16 -18.15 -18.92 9.37
CA CYS A 16 -17.15 -18.86 8.30
C CYS A 16 -17.71 -18.13 7.06
N ALA A 17 -18.88 -18.54 6.58
CA ALA A 17 -19.62 -17.90 5.49
C ALA A 17 -19.85 -16.40 5.74
N THR A 18 -20.32 -16.05 6.93
CA THR A 18 -20.56 -14.66 7.33
C THR A 18 -19.27 -13.84 7.29
N ARG A 19 -18.21 -14.34 7.92
CA ARG A 19 -16.92 -13.63 7.99
C ARG A 19 -16.32 -13.45 6.60
N LEU A 20 -16.28 -14.51 5.80
CA LEU A 20 -15.80 -14.44 4.41
C LEU A 20 -16.56 -13.39 3.59
N SER A 21 -17.90 -13.42 3.64
CA SER A 21 -18.72 -12.50 2.84
C SER A 21 -18.55 -11.04 3.29
N VAL A 22 -18.57 -10.79 4.60
CA VAL A 22 -18.39 -9.43 5.13
C VAL A 22 -16.99 -8.91 4.85
N THR A 23 -15.95 -9.72 5.08
CA THR A 23 -14.57 -9.29 4.90
C THR A 23 -14.19 -9.13 3.44
N LEU A 24 -14.51 -10.10 2.58
CA LEU A 24 -14.07 -10.07 1.18
C LEU A 24 -14.99 -9.25 0.28
N LEU A 25 -16.30 -9.24 0.55
CA LEU A 25 -17.30 -8.64 -0.34
C LEU A 25 -18.06 -7.46 0.28
N GLY A 26 -17.94 -7.24 1.61
CA GLY A 26 -18.63 -6.15 2.29
C GLY A 26 -20.15 -6.31 2.37
N LYS A 27 -20.67 -7.53 2.19
CA LYS A 27 -22.11 -7.83 2.19
C LYS A 27 -22.42 -9.09 2.99
N SER A 28 -23.68 -9.25 3.39
CA SER A 28 -24.16 -10.48 4.02
C SER A 28 -24.01 -11.68 3.07
N PRO A 29 -23.71 -12.88 3.59
CA PRO A 29 -23.60 -14.08 2.77
C PRO A 29 -24.94 -14.43 2.12
N ASP A 30 -24.91 -14.93 0.89
CA ASP A 30 -26.09 -15.47 0.24
C ASP A 30 -26.44 -16.89 0.77
N ALA A 31 -27.59 -17.42 0.35
CA ALA A 31 -28.05 -18.73 0.78
C ALA A 31 -27.10 -19.87 0.35
N ALA A 32 -26.40 -19.72 -0.78
CA ALA A 32 -25.48 -20.73 -1.28
C ALA A 32 -24.21 -20.82 -0.43
N LEU A 33 -23.69 -19.67 0.02
CA LEU A 33 -22.53 -19.62 0.92
C LEU A 33 -22.91 -20.05 2.33
N LEU A 34 -24.10 -19.67 2.83
CA LEU A 34 -24.61 -20.10 4.14
C LEU A 34 -24.86 -21.60 4.22
N GLY A 35 -25.28 -22.22 3.11
CA GLY A 35 -25.52 -23.67 3.00
C GLY A 35 -24.29 -24.49 2.63
N ALA A 36 -23.11 -23.88 2.49
CA ALA A 36 -21.92 -24.58 2.04
C ALA A 36 -21.34 -25.52 3.14
N ASP A 37 -21.04 -26.76 2.75
CA ASP A 37 -20.34 -27.74 3.58
C ASP A 37 -18.90 -27.33 3.94
N ASP A 38 -18.29 -26.56 3.05
CA ASP A 38 -16.98 -25.92 3.20
C ASP A 38 -17.04 -24.51 2.57
N PRO A 39 -17.37 -23.48 3.35
CA PRO A 39 -17.40 -22.10 2.85
C PRO A 39 -16.03 -21.61 2.36
N ALA A 40 -14.91 -22.13 2.91
CA ALA A 40 -13.56 -21.71 2.51
C ALA A 40 -13.24 -22.11 1.06
N SER A 41 -13.86 -23.17 0.54
CA SER A 41 -13.77 -23.55 -0.87
C SER A 41 -14.27 -22.46 -1.84
N ARG A 42 -15.05 -21.47 -1.36
CA ARG A 42 -15.59 -20.38 -2.18
C ARG A 42 -14.66 -19.16 -2.28
N VAL A 43 -13.58 -19.11 -1.51
CA VAL A 43 -12.66 -17.96 -1.46
C VAL A 43 -12.17 -17.55 -2.84
N ASP A 44 -11.69 -18.47 -3.67
CA ASP A 44 -11.16 -18.10 -5.00
C ASP A 44 -12.21 -17.45 -5.90
N ALA A 45 -13.45 -17.95 -5.86
CA ALA A 45 -14.56 -17.38 -6.60
C ALA A 45 -14.91 -15.97 -6.10
N MET A 46 -14.85 -15.74 -4.78
CA MET A 46 -15.07 -14.43 -4.17
C MET A 46 -13.96 -13.43 -4.53
N LEU A 47 -12.70 -13.87 -4.53
CA LEU A 47 -11.56 -13.02 -4.90
C LEU A 47 -11.53 -12.68 -6.40
N ALA A 48 -12.26 -13.42 -7.23
CA ALA A 48 -12.39 -13.13 -8.65
C ALA A 48 -13.42 -12.02 -8.96
N THR A 49 -14.29 -11.64 -8.01
CA THR A 49 -15.41 -10.74 -8.31
C THR A 49 -15.01 -9.25 -8.29
N PRO A 50 -15.75 -8.39 -9.00
CA PRO A 50 -15.56 -6.93 -8.92
C PRO A 50 -15.70 -6.38 -7.50
N GLU A 51 -16.63 -6.89 -6.69
CA GLU A 51 -16.86 -6.40 -5.33
C GLU A 51 -15.64 -6.59 -4.43
N PHE A 52 -14.94 -7.73 -4.54
CA PHE A 52 -13.68 -7.91 -3.84
C PHE A 52 -12.63 -6.89 -4.29
N ARG A 53 -12.48 -6.70 -5.61
CA ARG A 53 -11.49 -5.76 -6.17
C ARG A 53 -11.73 -4.34 -5.68
N ASP A 54 -12.98 -3.89 -5.70
CA ASP A 54 -13.36 -2.57 -5.21
C ASP A 54 -13.09 -2.42 -3.70
N ARG A 55 -13.45 -3.43 -2.91
CA ARG A 55 -13.27 -3.41 -1.46
C ARG A 55 -11.80 -3.41 -1.06
N PHE A 56 -10.99 -4.29 -1.66
CA PHE A 56 -9.56 -4.35 -1.37
C PHE A 56 -8.84 -3.09 -1.85
N ALA A 57 -9.14 -2.60 -3.06
CA ALA A 57 -8.57 -1.34 -3.56
C ALA A 57 -8.93 -0.14 -2.66
N SER A 58 -10.16 -0.09 -2.15
CA SER A 58 -10.59 0.96 -1.21
C SER A 58 -9.85 0.88 0.12
N PHE A 59 -9.65 -0.34 0.65
CA PHE A 59 -8.87 -0.57 1.85
C PHE A 59 -7.40 -0.14 1.69
N VAL A 60 -6.79 -0.49 0.55
CA VAL A 60 -5.42 -0.09 0.20
C VAL A 60 -5.30 1.44 0.10
N ASN A 61 -6.24 2.10 -0.58
CA ASN A 61 -6.29 3.56 -0.65
C ASN A 61 -6.42 4.20 0.73
N ALA A 62 -7.34 3.71 1.58
CA ALA A 62 -7.50 4.22 2.94
C ALA A 62 -6.22 4.05 3.77
N SER A 63 -5.54 2.91 3.63
CA SER A 63 -4.30 2.60 4.34
C SER A 63 -3.13 3.48 3.93
N PHE A 64 -3.03 3.84 2.65
CA PHE A 64 -1.88 4.58 2.10
C PHE A 64 -2.11 6.08 1.94
N ASN A 65 -3.36 6.52 1.84
CA ASN A 65 -3.76 7.92 1.63
C ASN A 65 -4.28 8.58 2.92
N GLY A 66 -4.52 7.81 4.00
CA GLY A 66 -5.09 8.31 5.26
C GLY A 66 -6.60 8.58 5.19
N GLY A 67 -7.31 7.90 4.27
CA GLY A 67 -8.75 8.03 4.06
C GLY A 67 -9.12 8.47 2.63
N PRO A 68 -10.37 8.22 2.19
CA PRO A 68 -10.85 8.61 0.86
C PRO A 68 -10.87 10.13 0.72
N THR A 69 -10.64 10.62 -0.48
CA THR A 69 -10.82 12.04 -0.79
C THR A 69 -12.26 12.34 -1.18
N THR A 70 -12.69 13.60 -1.06
CA THR A 70 -14.02 14.02 -1.53
C THR A 70 -14.12 14.14 -3.05
N ASP A 71 -12.98 14.08 -3.75
CA ASP A 71 -12.89 14.22 -5.20
C ASP A 71 -12.25 12.95 -5.77
N PRO A 72 -12.99 12.12 -6.52
CA PRO A 72 -12.48 10.84 -7.03
C PRO A 72 -11.23 10.98 -7.90
N THR A 73 -10.95 12.16 -8.45
CA THR A 73 -9.72 12.41 -9.21
C THR A 73 -8.46 12.52 -8.32
N ASN A 74 -8.61 12.51 -6.99
CA ASN A 74 -7.52 12.55 -6.01
C ASN A 74 -7.25 11.21 -5.32
N ASP A 75 -7.83 10.10 -5.81
CA ASP A 75 -7.62 8.74 -5.30
C ASP A 75 -6.88 7.82 -6.29
N PRO A 76 -5.68 8.18 -6.78
CA PRO A 76 -4.96 7.39 -7.78
C PRO A 76 -4.57 5.99 -7.28
N ILE A 77 -4.42 5.81 -5.97
CA ILE A 77 -4.11 4.52 -5.36
C ILE A 77 -5.27 3.54 -5.54
N TYR A 78 -6.52 3.99 -5.32
CA TYR A 78 -7.71 3.16 -5.52
C TYR A 78 -7.80 2.66 -6.97
N PHE A 79 -7.74 3.58 -7.93
CA PHE A 79 -7.89 3.22 -9.35
C PHE A 79 -6.75 2.33 -9.86
N LEU A 80 -5.50 2.60 -9.45
CA LEU A 80 -4.38 1.76 -9.84
C LEU A 80 -4.41 0.38 -9.16
N ALA A 81 -4.77 0.30 -7.87
CA ALA A 81 -4.92 -0.98 -7.18
C ALA A 81 -6.02 -1.82 -7.82
N ARG A 82 -7.17 -1.21 -8.15
CA ARG A 82 -8.26 -1.89 -8.85
C ARG A 82 -7.81 -2.40 -10.23
N TYR A 83 -7.10 -1.58 -11.00
CA TYR A 83 -6.54 -1.98 -12.30
C TYR A 83 -5.57 -3.17 -12.18
N VAL A 84 -4.66 -3.14 -11.21
CA VAL A 84 -3.70 -4.24 -10.95
C VAL A 84 -4.44 -5.54 -10.65
N LEU A 85 -5.48 -5.50 -9.81
CA LEU A 85 -6.30 -6.66 -9.47
C LEU A 85 -7.12 -7.16 -10.66
N GLU A 86 -7.77 -6.26 -11.39
CA GLU A 86 -8.64 -6.58 -12.53
C GLU A 86 -7.87 -7.20 -13.69
N GLN A 87 -6.67 -6.70 -13.96
CA GLN A 87 -5.81 -7.16 -15.05
C GLN A 87 -4.82 -8.25 -14.62
N ASN A 88 -4.94 -8.74 -13.38
CA ASN A 88 -4.04 -9.72 -12.76
C ASN A 88 -2.55 -9.38 -12.95
N LYS A 89 -2.20 -8.11 -12.73
CA LYS A 89 -0.81 -7.64 -12.80
C LYS A 89 -0.06 -8.01 -11.51
N PRO A 90 1.29 -8.09 -11.57
CA PRO A 90 2.08 -8.21 -10.36
C PRO A 90 1.74 -7.11 -9.34
N TRP A 91 1.60 -7.42 -8.06
CA TRP A 91 1.24 -6.45 -7.03
C TRP A 91 2.25 -5.29 -6.93
N ARG A 92 3.53 -5.56 -7.22
CA ARG A 92 4.58 -4.54 -7.31
C ARG A 92 4.24 -3.41 -8.29
N ASP A 93 3.42 -3.67 -9.31
CA ASP A 93 3.03 -2.68 -10.31
C ASP A 93 2.25 -1.50 -9.72
N LEU A 94 1.60 -1.67 -8.57
CA LEU A 94 1.00 -0.57 -7.82
C LEU A 94 2.03 0.51 -7.46
N PHE A 95 3.29 0.11 -7.23
CA PHE A 95 4.36 0.98 -6.73
C PHE A 95 5.39 1.34 -7.81
N VAL A 96 5.76 0.38 -8.68
CA VAL A 96 6.82 0.58 -9.70
C VAL A 96 6.31 0.48 -11.14
N GLY A 97 5.02 0.22 -11.35
CA GLY A 97 4.45 0.03 -12.67
C GLY A 97 4.62 1.25 -13.57
N ALA A 98 4.87 1.01 -14.85
CA ALA A 98 5.02 2.04 -15.87
C ALA A 98 3.65 2.60 -16.30
N TYR A 99 2.94 3.22 -15.34
CA TYR A 99 1.60 3.76 -15.53
C TYR A 99 1.54 5.26 -15.23
N ASP A 100 0.59 5.91 -15.88
CA ASP A 100 0.08 7.22 -15.51
C ASP A 100 -1.41 7.05 -15.16
N VAL A 101 -1.92 7.91 -14.28
CA VAL A 101 -3.30 7.85 -13.79
C VAL A 101 -3.91 9.23 -14.02
N ARG A 102 -4.87 9.31 -14.95
CA ARG A 102 -5.39 10.57 -15.48
C ARG A 102 -6.89 10.67 -15.29
N PRO A 103 -7.44 11.87 -15.01
CA PRO A 103 -8.88 12.07 -15.00
C PRO A 103 -9.53 11.68 -16.33
N THR A 104 -10.67 11.00 -16.25
CA THR A 104 -11.58 10.81 -17.39
C THR A 104 -12.07 12.16 -17.89
N ALA A 105 -12.58 12.21 -19.13
CA ALA A 105 -13.10 13.44 -19.74
C ALA A 105 -14.21 14.11 -18.91
N ASP A 106 -15.04 13.31 -18.23
CA ASP A 106 -16.11 13.78 -17.35
C ASP A 106 -15.65 14.06 -15.90
N ARG A 107 -14.37 13.81 -15.60
CA ARG A 107 -13.74 13.97 -14.27
C ARG A 107 -14.44 13.21 -13.14
N ARG A 108 -15.13 12.12 -13.44
CA ARG A 108 -15.79 11.27 -12.43
C ARG A 108 -14.95 10.07 -12.01
N ALA A 109 -13.89 9.77 -12.77
CA ALA A 109 -13.00 8.64 -12.50
C ALA A 109 -11.56 8.96 -12.95
N LEU A 110 -10.66 8.03 -12.69
CA LEU A 110 -9.31 8.02 -13.23
C LEU A 110 -9.10 6.82 -14.16
N ASP A 111 -8.49 7.06 -15.32
CA ASP A 111 -8.01 6.05 -16.24
C ASP A 111 -6.54 5.73 -15.97
N VAL A 112 -6.20 4.43 -16.01
CA VAL A 112 -4.82 3.95 -15.91
C VAL A 112 -4.29 3.69 -17.32
N VAL A 113 -3.24 4.41 -17.72
CA VAL A 113 -2.63 4.29 -19.04
C VAL A 113 -1.14 3.97 -18.96
N PRO A 114 -0.56 3.22 -19.91
CA PRO A 114 0.88 3.01 -19.94
C PRO A 114 1.66 4.33 -20.05
N SER A 115 2.79 4.42 -19.35
CA SER A 115 3.68 5.58 -19.37
C SER A 115 5.12 5.14 -19.10
N ALA A 116 6.03 5.39 -20.04
CA ALA A 116 7.46 5.09 -19.89
C ALA A 116 8.09 5.78 -18.67
N ASN A 117 7.54 6.94 -18.28
CA ASN A 117 7.98 7.71 -17.12
C ASN A 117 7.19 7.37 -15.85
N GLY A 118 6.24 6.43 -15.89
CA GLY A 118 5.41 6.02 -14.75
C GLY A 118 6.20 5.30 -13.66
N LEU A 119 5.74 5.46 -12.41
CA LEU A 119 6.31 4.80 -11.22
C LEU A 119 5.18 4.53 -10.22
N GLY A 120 4.31 3.59 -10.60
CA GLY A 120 3.08 3.28 -9.87
C GLY A 120 2.26 4.53 -9.57
N TYR A 121 1.61 4.55 -8.41
CA TYR A 121 0.87 5.73 -7.97
C TYR A 121 1.78 6.89 -7.53
N PHE A 122 3.07 6.65 -7.24
CA PHE A 122 3.99 7.64 -6.69
C PHE A 122 4.33 8.80 -7.65
N ARG A 123 4.20 8.57 -8.96
CA ARG A 123 4.38 9.60 -10.00
C ARG A 123 3.07 10.15 -10.58
N THR A 124 1.93 9.83 -9.96
CA THR A 124 0.66 10.43 -10.36
C THR A 124 0.57 11.85 -9.83
N THR A 125 0.12 12.79 -10.66
CA THR A 125 0.03 14.22 -10.27
C THR A 125 -0.72 14.45 -8.96
N PRO A 126 -1.90 13.84 -8.72
CA PRO A 126 -2.62 14.06 -7.45
C PRO A 126 -1.82 13.63 -6.23
N TRP A 127 -1.16 12.47 -6.30
CA TRP A 127 -0.32 11.99 -5.21
C TRP A 127 0.92 12.87 -4.99
N MET A 128 1.59 13.24 -6.08
CA MET A 128 2.80 14.07 -6.01
C MET A 128 2.51 15.44 -5.41
N VAL A 129 1.40 16.07 -5.79
CA VAL A 129 0.97 17.37 -5.26
C VAL A 129 0.58 17.25 -3.78
N ARG A 130 -0.22 16.24 -3.42
CA ARG A 130 -0.66 16.02 -2.03
C ARG A 130 0.50 15.88 -1.06
N TYR A 131 1.52 15.12 -1.44
CA TYR A 131 2.69 14.84 -0.59
C TYR A 131 3.93 15.66 -0.97
N ALA A 132 3.76 16.74 -1.74
CA ALA A 132 4.87 17.59 -2.15
C ALA A 132 5.60 18.24 -0.96
N GLY A 133 4.88 18.47 0.15
CA GLY A 133 5.41 19.21 1.29
C GLY A 133 5.69 20.67 0.96
N ASN A 134 6.27 21.39 1.92
CA ASN A 134 6.62 22.81 1.83
C ASN A 134 8.05 23.09 2.32
N GLU A 135 8.93 22.10 2.25
CA GLU A 135 10.32 22.27 2.67
C GLU A 135 11.07 23.24 1.77
N GLU A 136 12.12 23.85 2.33
CA GLU A 136 13.02 24.71 1.59
C GLU A 136 13.58 24.02 0.33
N LYS A 137 13.82 24.81 -0.72
CA LYS A 137 14.37 24.35 -2.01
C LYS A 137 13.52 23.28 -2.72
N GLY A 138 12.29 23.04 -2.27
CA GLY A 138 11.37 22.08 -2.89
C GLY A 138 11.63 20.63 -2.50
N ILE A 139 12.35 20.37 -1.39
CA ILE A 139 12.58 19.03 -0.87
C ILE A 139 11.25 18.38 -0.48
N ARG A 140 11.07 17.10 -0.77
CA ARG A 140 9.80 16.39 -0.56
C ARG A 140 9.91 15.34 0.57
N LEU A 141 10.20 15.78 1.80
CA LEU A 141 10.33 14.88 2.97
C LEU A 141 9.06 14.05 3.22
N SER A 142 7.88 14.67 3.09
CA SER A 142 6.59 13.97 3.23
C SER A 142 6.45 12.86 2.18
N ALA A 143 6.75 13.14 0.90
CA ALA A 143 6.73 12.12 -0.14
C ALA A 143 7.72 10.98 0.16
N ALA A 144 8.94 11.30 0.59
CA ALA A 144 9.94 10.29 0.96
C ALA A 144 9.44 9.37 2.08
N TYR A 145 8.87 9.95 3.13
CA TYR A 145 8.25 9.20 4.22
C TYR A 145 7.15 8.27 3.70
N HIS A 146 6.19 8.79 2.91
CA HIS A 146 5.08 7.97 2.41
C HIS A 146 5.55 6.89 1.43
N MET A 147 6.59 7.13 0.62
CA MET A 147 7.20 6.09 -0.22
C MET A 147 7.77 4.96 0.62
N ILE A 148 8.57 5.28 1.64
CA ILE A 148 9.16 4.30 2.55
C ILE A 148 8.06 3.57 3.34
N HIS A 149 7.12 4.30 3.93
CA HIS A 149 6.05 3.75 4.74
C HIS A 149 5.13 2.83 3.94
N ASN A 150 4.62 3.27 2.79
CA ASN A 150 3.66 2.48 2.02
C ASN A 150 4.29 1.22 1.41
N THR A 151 5.61 1.22 1.20
CA THR A 151 6.32 0.03 0.70
C THR A 151 6.72 -0.90 1.84
N THR A 152 7.36 -0.40 2.89
CA THR A 152 8.03 -1.21 3.92
C THR A 152 7.28 -1.29 5.25
N GLY A 153 6.23 -0.50 5.43
CA GLY A 153 5.50 -0.38 6.70
C GLY A 153 6.30 0.32 7.80
N PHE A 154 7.47 0.89 7.48
CA PHE A 154 8.27 1.65 8.43
C PHE A 154 7.53 2.93 8.84
N GLU A 155 7.42 3.16 10.14
CA GLU A 155 6.78 4.33 10.73
C GLU A 155 7.83 5.17 11.45
N VAL A 156 7.80 6.48 11.22
CA VAL A 156 8.63 7.45 11.94
C VAL A 156 7.70 8.23 12.84
N PRO A 157 7.89 8.19 14.18
CA PRO A 157 7.07 8.99 15.07
C PRO A 157 7.32 10.48 14.78
N ALA A 158 6.24 11.23 14.55
CA ALA A 158 6.35 12.66 14.33
C ALA A 158 6.85 13.34 15.61
N SER A 159 7.88 14.18 15.50
CA SER A 159 8.26 15.08 16.59
C SER A 159 7.21 16.20 16.71
N VAL A 160 6.68 16.40 17.92
CA VAL A 160 5.77 17.52 18.21
C VAL A 160 6.56 18.81 18.16
N ALA A 161 6.11 19.74 17.31
CA ALA A 161 6.75 21.04 17.14
C ALA A 161 6.90 21.76 18.49
N LYS A 162 8.13 22.14 18.84
CA LYS A 162 8.33 23.12 19.90
C LYS A 162 8.29 24.53 19.30
N PRO A 163 7.72 25.53 20.00
CA PRO A 163 7.83 26.91 19.56
C PRO A 163 9.30 27.30 19.30
N GLY A 164 9.59 27.81 18.10
CA GLY A 164 10.94 28.21 17.70
C GLY A 164 11.90 27.06 17.33
N GLU A 165 11.41 25.82 17.22
CA GLU A 165 12.22 24.69 16.75
C GLU A 165 12.71 24.93 15.30
N ASP A 166 14.02 24.83 15.10
CA ASP A 166 14.61 24.86 13.78
C ASP A 166 14.29 23.56 13.03
N ARG A 167 13.50 23.67 11.96
CA ARG A 167 13.07 22.56 11.11
C ARG A 167 13.80 22.51 9.78
N THR A 168 14.77 23.39 9.57
CA THR A 168 15.62 23.37 8.38
C THR A 168 16.49 22.10 8.37
N ALA A 169 17.20 21.88 7.27
CA ALA A 169 18.16 20.78 7.18
C ALA A 169 19.23 20.83 8.29
N ALA A 170 19.61 22.03 8.74
CA ALA A 170 20.56 22.21 9.84
C ALA A 170 19.92 21.80 11.18
N GLY A 171 18.71 22.28 11.47
CA GLY A 171 17.98 21.91 12.69
C GLY A 171 17.74 20.41 12.82
N ARG A 172 17.50 19.72 11.70
CA ARG A 172 17.33 18.24 11.68
C ARG A 172 18.60 17.45 11.96
N GLN A 173 19.78 18.09 11.96
CA GLN A 173 21.04 17.46 12.40
C GLN A 173 21.17 17.45 13.93
N ALA A 174 20.26 18.08 14.67
CA ALA A 174 20.22 17.94 16.11
C ALA A 174 20.00 16.48 16.51
N ALA A 175 20.59 16.06 17.63
CA ALA A 175 20.59 14.67 18.10
C ALA A 175 19.19 14.02 18.19
N ALA A 176 18.14 14.81 18.43
CA ALA A 176 16.76 14.32 18.49
C ALA A 176 16.20 13.88 17.13
N CYS A 177 16.72 14.42 16.03
CA CYS A 177 16.22 14.23 14.67
C CYS A 177 17.20 13.47 13.76
N GLU A 178 18.50 13.59 14.04
CA GLU A 178 19.58 13.10 13.18
C GLU A 178 19.43 11.60 12.83
N GLY A 179 19.01 10.79 13.81
CA GLY A 179 18.72 9.37 13.64
C GLY A 179 17.79 9.07 12.48
N CYS A 180 16.61 9.68 12.48
CA CYS A 180 15.58 9.43 11.46
C CYS A 180 15.91 10.09 10.12
N HIS A 181 16.63 11.23 10.15
CA HIS A 181 16.84 12.04 8.97
C HIS A 181 18.11 11.68 8.18
N PHE A 182 19.21 11.32 8.85
CA PHE A 182 20.52 11.22 8.20
C PHE A 182 21.25 9.88 8.39
N THR A 183 21.05 9.21 9.53
CA THR A 183 21.89 8.05 9.90
C THR A 183 21.18 6.70 9.83
N SER A 184 19.85 6.66 9.94
CA SER A 184 19.11 5.39 9.81
C SER A 184 19.20 4.77 8.42
N TRP A 185 18.91 3.47 8.36
CA TRP A 185 18.81 2.72 7.10
C TRP A 185 17.78 3.32 6.12
N PHE A 186 16.73 3.94 6.67
CA PHE A 186 15.65 4.62 5.95
C PHE A 186 15.72 6.15 6.12
N ALA A 187 16.93 6.70 6.25
CA ALA A 187 17.18 8.13 6.47
C ALA A 187 16.36 9.03 5.53
N LEU A 188 15.43 9.81 6.09
CA LEU A 188 14.42 10.55 5.33
C LEU A 188 15.03 11.63 4.43
N ASP A 189 16.05 12.36 4.88
CA ASP A 189 16.68 13.39 4.06
C ASP A 189 17.46 12.78 2.91
N LYS A 190 18.09 11.62 3.13
CA LYS A 190 18.78 10.87 2.06
C LYS A 190 17.79 10.33 1.03
N ALA A 191 16.65 9.82 1.47
CA ALA A 191 15.58 9.38 0.57
C ALA A 191 15.00 10.56 -0.21
N ALA A 192 14.74 11.70 0.44
CA ALA A 192 14.22 12.90 -0.20
C ALA A 192 15.22 13.53 -1.19
N ALA A 193 16.53 13.38 -0.98
CA ALA A 193 17.57 13.93 -1.85
C ALA A 193 17.52 13.35 -3.28
N VAL A 194 17.09 12.10 -3.44
CA VAL A 194 16.96 11.45 -4.75
C VAL A 194 15.60 11.66 -5.40
N LEU A 195 14.64 12.30 -4.72
CA LEU A 195 13.33 12.61 -5.30
C LEU A 195 13.37 13.84 -6.20
N SER A 196 12.43 13.91 -7.15
CA SER A 196 12.14 15.14 -7.88
C SER A 196 11.92 16.33 -6.92
N GLN A 197 12.34 17.53 -7.29
CA GLN A 197 12.15 18.74 -6.49
C GLN A 197 10.86 19.46 -6.89
N LYS A 198 10.08 19.89 -5.89
CA LYS A 198 8.89 20.74 -6.11
C LYS A 198 9.33 22.12 -6.60
N ARG A 199 8.69 22.61 -7.65
CA ARG A 199 8.70 24.02 -8.07
C ARG A 199 7.29 24.57 -8.03
N VAL A 200 7.19 25.85 -7.72
CA VAL A 200 5.94 26.61 -7.80
C VAL A 200 6.23 27.79 -8.72
N ALA A 201 5.55 27.83 -9.86
CA ALA A 201 5.64 28.94 -10.79
C ALA A 201 4.91 30.18 -10.24
N ALA A 202 5.12 31.33 -10.88
CA ALA A 202 4.55 32.61 -10.44
C ALA A 202 3.00 32.60 -10.45
N ASP A 203 2.39 31.77 -11.29
CA ASP A 203 0.94 31.57 -11.40
C ASP A 203 0.39 30.55 -10.37
N GLY A 204 1.25 30.01 -9.49
CA GLY A 204 0.89 29.00 -8.50
C GLY A 204 0.92 27.57 -9.04
N THR A 205 1.26 27.35 -10.32
CA THR A 205 1.38 26.00 -10.89
C THR A 205 2.50 25.24 -10.22
N VAL A 206 2.21 24.02 -9.74
CA VAL A 206 3.19 23.13 -9.13
C VAL A 206 3.76 22.18 -10.18
N THR A 207 5.08 22.16 -10.33
CA THR A 207 5.81 21.20 -11.18
C THR A 207 6.87 20.46 -10.37
N PHE A 208 7.43 19.41 -10.97
CA PHE A 208 8.43 18.57 -10.33
C PHE A 208 9.61 18.37 -11.27
N ASP A 209 10.74 18.98 -10.91
CA ASP A 209 11.98 18.85 -11.67
C ASP A 209 12.74 17.61 -11.21
N ALA A 210 13.49 16.98 -12.13
CA ALA A 210 14.42 15.92 -11.74
C ALA A 210 15.41 16.43 -10.68
N THR A 211 15.83 15.55 -9.77
CA THR A 211 16.88 15.90 -8.82
C THR A 211 18.19 16.18 -9.56
N THR A 212 18.91 17.20 -9.09
CA THR A 212 20.28 17.49 -9.54
C THR A 212 21.32 17.09 -8.49
N VAL A 213 20.85 16.50 -7.38
CA VAL A 213 21.71 16.04 -6.29
C VAL A 213 22.51 14.82 -6.77
N ALA A 214 23.76 14.73 -6.32
CA ALA A 214 24.60 13.57 -6.60
C ALA A 214 23.96 12.28 -6.04
N PRO A 215 24.26 11.11 -6.64
CA PRO A 215 23.76 9.84 -6.16
C PRO A 215 24.05 9.63 -4.66
N THR A 216 23.06 9.15 -3.92
CA THR A 216 23.09 9.06 -2.46
C THR A 216 23.18 7.60 -2.00
N ALA A 217 24.05 7.32 -1.03
CA ALA A 217 24.13 6.00 -0.41
C ALA A 217 22.97 5.79 0.59
N LEU A 218 22.11 4.81 0.32
CA LEU A 218 20.94 4.46 1.13
C LEU A 218 20.51 3.01 0.84
N LEU A 219 19.96 2.30 1.83
CA LEU A 219 19.55 0.89 1.69
C LEU A 219 20.67 -0.05 1.18
N GLY A 220 21.93 0.27 1.51
CA GLY A 220 23.10 -0.48 1.03
C GLY A 220 23.39 -0.32 -0.47
N LYS A 221 22.73 0.64 -1.15
CA LYS A 221 22.91 0.93 -2.57
C LYS A 221 23.25 2.41 -2.79
N THR A 222 23.77 2.73 -3.97
CA THR A 222 23.90 4.11 -4.46
C THR A 222 22.71 4.41 -5.36
N LEU A 223 21.82 5.28 -4.89
CA LEU A 223 20.56 5.62 -5.55
C LEU A 223 20.66 6.99 -6.25
N ARG A 224 20.13 7.09 -7.46
CA ARG A 224 20.21 8.29 -8.31
C ARG A 224 18.91 9.07 -8.38
N ASP A 225 17.79 8.36 -8.34
CA ASP A 225 16.46 8.95 -8.51
C ASP A 225 15.39 8.21 -7.69
N ASP A 226 14.16 8.71 -7.76
CA ASP A 226 12.97 8.13 -7.13
C ASP A 226 12.62 6.73 -7.69
N ARG A 227 12.90 6.44 -8.96
CA ARG A 227 12.66 5.11 -9.53
C ARG A 227 13.60 4.09 -8.88
N GLU A 228 14.89 4.38 -8.77
CA GLU A 228 15.85 3.50 -8.11
C GLU A 228 15.52 3.31 -6.62
N LEU A 229 15.07 4.37 -5.94
CA LEU A 229 14.63 4.30 -4.55
C LEU A 229 13.42 3.36 -4.39
N VAL A 230 12.32 3.62 -5.09
CA VAL A 230 11.09 2.82 -4.94
C VAL A 230 11.32 1.39 -5.39
N THR A 231 12.09 1.17 -6.46
CA THR A 231 12.45 -0.20 -6.91
C THR A 231 13.22 -0.93 -5.82
N THR A 232 14.20 -0.27 -5.19
CA THR A 232 14.97 -0.87 -4.09
C THR A 232 14.09 -1.19 -2.87
N LEU A 233 13.13 -0.31 -2.55
CA LEU A 233 12.19 -0.56 -1.45
C LEU A 233 11.28 -1.76 -1.76
N VAL A 234 10.72 -1.82 -2.97
CA VAL A 234 9.78 -2.87 -3.40
C VAL A 234 10.45 -4.24 -3.58
N ASP A 235 11.73 -4.27 -3.94
CA ASP A 235 12.51 -5.51 -4.05
C ASP A 235 12.98 -6.05 -2.68
N SER A 236 12.73 -5.33 -1.57
CA SER A 236 13.17 -5.73 -0.23
C SER A 236 12.23 -6.76 0.43
N ASP A 237 12.75 -7.54 1.38
CA ASP A 237 11.91 -8.42 2.18
C ASP A 237 10.95 -7.65 3.10
N ALA A 238 11.34 -6.45 3.51
CA ALA A 238 10.47 -5.53 4.25
C ALA A 238 9.21 -5.18 3.45
N PHE A 239 9.31 -5.08 2.12
CA PHE A 239 8.12 -4.90 1.27
C PHE A 239 7.18 -6.07 1.39
N LYS A 240 7.65 -7.30 1.13
CA LYS A 240 6.81 -8.50 1.17
C LYS A 240 6.15 -8.68 2.54
N PHE A 241 6.94 -8.51 3.59
CA PHE A 241 6.46 -8.57 4.97
C PHE A 241 5.36 -7.52 5.22
N SER A 242 5.60 -6.26 4.85
CA SER A 242 4.61 -5.19 5.01
C SER A 242 3.32 -5.44 4.22
N GLN A 243 3.42 -5.95 2.99
CA GLN A 243 2.25 -6.27 2.18
C GLN A 243 1.44 -7.44 2.77
N CYS A 244 2.09 -8.46 3.34
CA CYS A 244 1.36 -9.51 4.07
C CYS A 244 0.71 -8.99 5.36
N ARG A 245 1.38 -8.10 6.10
CA ARG A 245 0.77 -7.40 7.23
C ARG A 245 -0.44 -6.56 6.80
N LEU A 246 -0.40 -5.93 5.64
CA LEU A 246 -1.54 -5.21 5.06
C LEU A 246 -2.71 -6.17 4.77
N ILE A 247 -2.44 -7.36 4.24
CA ILE A 247 -3.45 -8.41 4.04
C ILE A 247 -4.06 -8.85 5.37
N TYR A 248 -3.25 -9.05 6.42
CA TYR A 248 -3.78 -9.35 7.77
C TYR A 248 -4.68 -8.25 8.29
N LYS A 249 -4.27 -6.97 8.14
CA LYS A 249 -5.12 -5.83 8.52
C LYS A 249 -6.44 -5.82 7.73
N PHE A 250 -6.41 -6.17 6.45
CA PHE A 250 -7.64 -6.31 5.66
C PHE A 250 -8.56 -7.42 6.18
N LEU A 251 -7.99 -8.59 6.45
CA LEU A 251 -8.75 -9.79 6.79
C LEU A 251 -9.24 -9.81 8.25
N TYR A 252 -8.41 -9.36 9.18
CA TYR A 252 -8.63 -9.44 10.63
C TYR A 252 -8.86 -8.08 11.30
N GLY A 253 -8.64 -6.96 10.59
CA GLY A 253 -8.68 -5.62 11.21
C GLY A 253 -7.48 -5.33 12.12
N ARG A 254 -6.45 -6.19 12.12
CA ARG A 254 -5.24 -6.08 12.95
C ARG A 254 -4.02 -6.66 12.22
N PRO A 255 -2.78 -6.30 12.61
CA PRO A 255 -1.61 -7.04 12.16
C PRO A 255 -1.63 -8.49 12.68
N GLU A 256 -0.78 -9.31 12.07
CA GLU A 256 -0.48 -10.67 12.50
C GLU A 256 0.08 -10.72 13.93
N ASN A 257 -0.08 -11.86 14.59
CA ASN A 257 0.56 -12.17 15.88
C ASN A 257 1.57 -13.31 15.74
N GLN A 258 2.34 -13.58 16.80
CA GLN A 258 3.41 -14.58 16.78
C GLN A 258 2.92 -16.02 16.51
N CYS A 259 1.71 -16.36 16.92
CA CYS A 259 1.14 -17.69 16.68
C CYS A 259 0.75 -17.93 15.21
N GLU A 260 0.66 -16.86 14.41
CA GLU A 260 0.27 -16.88 13.01
C GLU A 260 1.49 -16.98 12.06
N ALA A 261 2.71 -17.06 12.59
CA ALA A 261 3.94 -17.05 11.79
C ALA A 261 3.95 -18.08 10.63
N PRO A 262 3.58 -19.37 10.83
CA PRO A 262 3.56 -20.32 9.71
C PRO A 262 2.57 -19.97 8.60
N LEU A 263 1.46 -19.29 8.93
CA LEU A 263 0.48 -18.83 7.94
C LEU A 263 0.96 -17.54 7.25
N PHE A 264 1.60 -16.66 8.00
CA PHE A 264 2.21 -15.44 7.49
C PHE A 264 3.33 -15.74 6.48
N ASP A 265 4.19 -16.72 6.77
CA ASP A 265 5.25 -17.15 5.85
C ASP A 265 4.67 -17.63 4.51
N LYS A 266 3.57 -18.41 4.54
CA LYS A 266 2.87 -18.82 3.32
C LYS A 266 2.31 -17.63 2.53
N CYS A 267 1.84 -16.59 3.22
CA CYS A 267 1.42 -15.36 2.55
C CYS A 267 2.61 -14.72 1.81
N VAL A 268 3.77 -14.62 2.46
CA VAL A 268 4.99 -14.03 1.90
C VAL A 268 5.47 -14.84 0.68
N ASP A 269 5.39 -16.17 0.76
CA ASP A 269 5.73 -17.08 -0.33
C ASP A 269 4.81 -16.89 -1.55
N GLU A 270 3.49 -16.79 -1.33
CA GLU A 270 2.55 -16.53 -2.42
C GLU A 270 2.75 -15.15 -3.04
N LEU A 271 2.95 -14.12 -2.22
CA LEU A 271 3.17 -12.76 -2.71
C LEU A 271 4.44 -12.67 -3.58
N SER A 272 5.46 -13.47 -3.25
CA SER A 272 6.71 -13.54 -4.02
C SER A 272 6.50 -14.08 -5.45
N LYS A 273 5.37 -14.75 -5.74
CA LYS A 273 5.00 -15.21 -7.08
C LYS A 273 4.37 -14.11 -7.94
N GLY A 274 4.09 -12.94 -7.36
CA GLY A 274 3.75 -11.72 -8.08
C GLY A 274 2.36 -11.19 -7.77
N SER A 275 1.30 -12.02 -7.82
CA SER A 275 -0.07 -11.56 -7.55
C SER A 275 -0.37 -11.51 -6.04
N VAL A 276 -1.14 -10.50 -5.60
CA VAL A 276 -1.60 -10.40 -4.20
C VAL A 276 -2.76 -11.34 -3.90
N VAL A 277 -3.53 -11.74 -4.91
CA VAL A 277 -4.75 -12.53 -4.75
C VAL A 277 -4.47 -13.91 -4.12
N PRO A 278 -3.47 -14.70 -4.58
CA PRO A 278 -3.12 -15.96 -3.91
C PRO A 278 -2.67 -15.79 -2.45
N ALA A 279 -1.97 -14.70 -2.13
CA ALA A 279 -1.54 -14.41 -0.76
C ALA A 279 -2.73 -14.16 0.18
N ILE A 280 -3.75 -13.44 -0.31
CA ILE A 280 -5.03 -13.27 0.42
C ILE A 280 -5.76 -14.61 0.55
N ALA A 281 -5.80 -15.40 -0.53
CA ALA A 281 -6.49 -16.68 -0.55
C ALA A 281 -5.93 -17.66 0.49
N VAL A 282 -4.60 -17.74 0.63
CA VAL A 282 -3.94 -18.61 1.61
C VAL A 282 -4.42 -18.33 3.03
N ILE A 283 -4.53 -17.06 3.42
CA ILE A 283 -4.98 -16.69 4.76
C ILE A 283 -6.50 -16.90 4.90
N ALA A 284 -7.28 -16.46 3.91
CA ALA A 284 -8.74 -16.55 3.96
C ALA A 284 -9.27 -18.00 3.93
N LYS A 285 -8.50 -18.94 3.37
CA LYS A 285 -8.80 -20.38 3.35
C LYS A 285 -8.35 -21.13 4.61
N ASP A 286 -7.50 -20.52 5.43
CA ASP A 286 -7.00 -21.19 6.63
C ASP A 286 -8.12 -21.43 7.64
N ALA A 287 -8.10 -22.58 8.31
CA ALA A 287 -9.13 -22.96 9.28
C ALA A 287 -9.24 -21.95 10.44
N SER A 288 -8.13 -21.30 10.83
CA SER A 288 -8.11 -20.28 11.89
C SER A 288 -8.83 -18.99 11.50
N PHE A 289 -8.98 -18.69 10.20
CA PHE A 289 -9.74 -17.53 9.76
C PHE A 289 -11.22 -17.66 10.13
N CYS A 290 -11.75 -18.88 10.12
CA CYS A 290 -13.16 -19.16 10.40
C CYS A 290 -13.47 -19.51 11.87
N GLN A 291 -12.50 -19.33 12.77
CA GLN A 291 -12.66 -19.47 14.23
C GLN A 291 -13.00 -18.12 14.87
#